data_AF-A0A1A8NTL1-F1
#
_entry.id   AF-A0A1A8NTL1-F1
#
_cell.length_a   1.000
_cell.length_b   1.000
_cell.length_c   1.000
_cell.angle_alpha   90.00
_cell.angle_beta   90.00
_cell.angle_gamma   90.00
#
_symmetry.space_group_name_H-M   'P 1'
#
loop_
_entity.id
_entity.type
_entity.pdbx_description
1 polymer ?
#
loop_
_entity_poly.entity_id
_entity_poly.type
_entity_poly.pdbx_seq_one_letter_code
_entity_poly.pdbx_strand_id
1 'polypeptide(L)'
;CLGYLSSINLLVGVCVGMYVRWEVAGEQMILVIFLLGLFVLGIASILHYYFAMEKASLSLFHLWFGFLLGLLCFLNSPALGSNVKELVANYLLVASVVMKAVWAITERICISVPYKPTFLTSAEWLELLGFGIASTTMPFQMSVAIICLVVALGALMVDLRMKSLLALPNLISFALITSLVFFQALGIPANSYALGCYLGRLLCEPVLDVYFSGLGPSERWMPMLSLGKVWR
;
A
#
# COMPACT_ATOMS: atom_id res chain seq x y z
N CYS A 1 6.72 -9.61 -16.59
CA CYS A 1 5.56 -9.04 -17.33
C CYS A 1 4.33 -8.90 -16.44
N LEU A 2 3.96 -9.93 -15.67
CA LEU A 2 2.79 -9.90 -14.78
C LEU A 2 2.84 -8.80 -13.70
N GLY A 3 4.03 -8.50 -13.16
CA GLY A 3 4.20 -7.40 -12.21
C GLY A 3 3.83 -6.01 -12.77
N TYR A 4 4.22 -5.71 -14.02
CA TYR A 4 3.83 -4.47 -14.69
C TYR A 4 2.32 -4.42 -14.96
N LEU A 5 1.74 -5.54 -15.41
CA LEU A 5 0.28 -5.67 -15.61
C LEU A 5 -0.49 -5.43 -14.30
N SER A 6 0.00 -5.94 -13.17
CA SER A 6 -0.58 -5.68 -11.86
C SER A 6 -0.61 -4.19 -11.52
N SER A 7 0.48 -3.45 -11.78
CA SER A 7 0.55 -2.00 -11.53
C SER A 7 -0.32 -1.18 -12.48
N ILE A 8 -0.41 -1.56 -13.75
CA ILE A 8 -1.32 -0.91 -14.72
C ILE A 8 -2.78 -1.15 -14.30
N ASN A 9 -3.11 -2.38 -13.91
CA ASN A 9 -4.46 -2.72 -13.46
C ASN A 9 -4.85 -1.96 -12.19
N LEU A 10 -3.91 -1.78 -11.26
CA LEU A 10 -4.08 -0.93 -10.09
C LEU A 10 -4.35 0.52 -10.51
N LEU A 11 -3.56 1.09 -11.43
CA LEU A 11 -3.75 2.46 -11.92
C LEU A 11 -5.15 2.64 -12.51
N VAL A 12 -5.59 1.74 -13.38
CA VAL A 12 -6.93 1.80 -13.99
C VAL A 12 -8.02 1.69 -12.92
N GLY A 13 -7.91 0.73 -12.00
CA GLY A 13 -8.87 0.58 -10.90
C GLY A 13 -8.97 1.82 -10.02
N VAL A 14 -7.82 2.45 -9.73
CA VAL A 14 -7.76 3.69 -8.95
C VAL A 14 -8.38 4.87 -9.70
N CYS A 15 -8.07 5.04 -10.99
CA CYS A 15 -8.63 6.09 -11.82
C CYS A 15 -10.16 5.96 -11.92
N VAL A 16 -10.68 4.76 -12.17
CA VAL A 16 -12.13 4.52 -12.24
C VAL A 16 -12.77 4.79 -10.88
N GLY A 17 -12.19 4.29 -9.79
CA GLY A 17 -12.74 4.50 -8.44
C GLY A 17 -12.77 5.98 -8.01
N MET A 18 -11.75 6.76 -8.37
CA MET A 18 -11.72 8.20 -8.09
C MET A 18 -12.71 8.97 -8.96
N TYR A 19 -12.84 8.59 -10.24
CA TYR A 19 -13.79 9.19 -11.16
C TYR A 19 -15.24 8.99 -10.69
N VAL A 20 -15.60 7.78 -10.24
CA VAL A 20 -16.95 7.48 -9.73
C VAL A 20 -17.27 8.28 -8.47
N ARG A 21 -16.30 8.40 -7.55
CA ARG A 21 -16.44 9.22 -6.33
C ARG A 21 -16.70 10.67 -6.68
N TRP A 22 -15.97 11.23 -7.65
CA TRP A 22 -16.22 12.58 -8.12
C TRP A 22 -17.61 12.72 -8.78
N GLU A 23 -18.00 11.78 -9.65
CA GLU A 23 -19.30 11.79 -10.35
C GLU A 23 -20.48 11.75 -9.36
N VAL A 24 -20.36 10.96 -8.29
CA VAL A 24 -21.42 10.79 -7.28
C VAL A 24 -21.41 11.89 -6.22
N ALA A 25 -20.25 12.29 -5.72
CA ALA A 25 -20.15 13.31 -4.66
C ALA A 25 -20.34 14.74 -5.20
N GLY A 26 -20.04 14.99 -6.48
CA GLY A 26 -20.09 16.32 -7.08
C GLY A 26 -19.05 17.30 -6.52
N GLU A 27 -18.14 16.84 -5.66
CA GLU A 27 -17.15 17.69 -5.00
C GLU A 27 -15.95 17.96 -5.92
N GLN A 28 -15.75 19.24 -6.25
CA GLN A 28 -14.64 19.68 -7.11
C GLN A 28 -13.26 19.33 -6.53
N MET A 29 -13.14 19.22 -5.20
CA MET A 29 -11.89 18.86 -4.53
C MET A 29 -11.37 17.49 -4.97
N ILE A 30 -12.25 16.49 -5.17
CA ILE A 30 -11.86 15.15 -5.62
C ILE A 30 -11.25 15.21 -7.02
N LEU A 31 -11.82 16.02 -7.91
CA LEU A 31 -11.31 16.24 -9.26
C LEU A 31 -9.95 16.92 -9.25
N VAL A 32 -9.78 17.97 -8.43
CA VAL A 32 -8.51 18.69 -8.28
C VAL A 32 -7.41 17.74 -7.82
N ILE A 33 -7.69 16.91 -6.80
CA ILE A 33 -6.74 15.92 -6.30
C ILE A 33 -6.41 14.87 -7.38
N PHE A 34 -7.41 14.42 -8.13
CA PHE A 34 -7.21 13.48 -9.23
C PHE A 34 -6.33 14.05 -10.34
N LEU A 35 -6.58 15.29 -10.77
CA LEU A 35 -5.78 16.01 -11.78
C LEU A 35 -4.35 16.26 -11.29
N LEU A 36 -4.18 16.67 -10.03
CA LEU A 36 -2.86 16.80 -9.41
C LEU A 36 -2.10 15.47 -9.46
N GLY A 37 -2.81 14.36 -9.30
CA GLY A 37 -2.21 13.05 -9.42
C GLY A 37 -1.74 12.65 -10.79
N LEU A 38 -2.56 12.93 -11.82
CA LEU A 38 -2.13 12.74 -13.20
C LEU A 38 -0.91 13.60 -13.52
N PHE A 39 -0.85 14.82 -12.97
CA PHE A 39 0.31 15.69 -13.11
C PHE A 39 1.57 15.11 -12.44
N VAL A 40 1.46 14.61 -11.20
CA VAL A 40 2.57 13.95 -10.50
C VAL A 40 3.05 12.70 -11.25
N LEU A 41 2.14 11.89 -11.78
CA LEU A 41 2.48 10.74 -12.63
C LEU A 41 3.16 11.16 -13.93
N GLY A 42 2.74 12.28 -14.52
CA GLY A 42 3.39 12.89 -15.67
C GLY A 42 4.84 13.31 -15.36
N ILE A 43 5.07 14.00 -14.24
CA ILE A 43 6.41 14.37 -13.78
C ILE A 43 7.25 13.12 -13.53
N ALA A 44 6.70 12.10 -12.86
CA ALA A 44 7.40 10.85 -12.62
C ALA A 44 7.81 10.17 -13.93
N SER A 45 6.95 10.21 -14.95
CA SER A 45 7.25 9.67 -16.28
C SER A 45 8.37 10.46 -16.98
N ILE A 46 8.34 11.79 -16.92
CA ILE A 46 9.40 12.65 -17.47
C ILE A 46 10.74 12.39 -16.76
N LEU A 47 10.74 12.33 -15.43
CA LEU A 47 11.94 12.03 -14.65
C LEU A 47 12.54 10.66 -15.01
N HIS A 48 11.69 9.67 -15.30
CA HIS A 48 12.12 8.35 -15.71
C HIS A 48 12.75 8.38 -17.11
N TYR A 49 12.02 8.87 -18.11
CA TYR A 49 12.42 8.73 -19.52
C TYR A 49 13.41 9.79 -19.99
N TYR A 50 13.28 11.04 -19.52
CA TYR A 50 14.13 12.15 -20.00
C TYR A 50 15.37 12.35 -19.14
N PHE A 51 15.24 12.20 -17.81
CA PHE A 51 16.34 12.49 -16.89
C PHE A 51 17.06 11.24 -16.37
N ALA A 52 16.63 10.04 -16.76
CA ALA A 52 17.14 8.76 -16.25
C ALA A 52 17.17 8.67 -14.72
N MET A 53 16.29 9.41 -14.04
CA MET A 53 16.18 9.47 -12.58
C MET A 53 15.17 8.43 -12.08
N GLU A 54 15.48 7.15 -12.31
CA GLU A 54 14.57 6.03 -12.05
C GLU A 54 14.10 5.95 -10.59
N LYS A 55 15.02 6.14 -9.63
CA LYS A 55 14.71 6.08 -8.20
C LYS A 55 13.74 7.19 -7.77
N ALA A 56 13.92 8.40 -8.28
CA ALA A 56 13.06 9.54 -7.95
C ALA A 56 11.65 9.35 -8.55
N SER A 57 11.59 8.87 -9.79
CA SER A 57 10.33 8.53 -10.46
C SER A 57 9.55 7.46 -9.71
N LEU A 58 10.19 6.33 -9.39
CA LEU A 58 9.57 5.24 -8.64
C LEU A 58 9.13 5.69 -7.24
N SER A 59 9.93 6.54 -6.59
CA SER A 59 9.60 7.11 -5.28
C SER A 59 8.28 7.89 -5.33
N LEU A 60 8.14 8.80 -6.29
CA LEU A 60 6.90 9.57 -6.49
C LEU A 60 5.71 8.66 -6.82
N PHE A 61 5.93 7.63 -7.65
CA PHE A 61 4.91 6.67 -8.01
C PHE A 61 4.36 5.95 -6.77
N HIS A 62 5.21 5.34 -5.94
CA HIS A 62 4.81 4.63 -4.72
C HIS A 62 4.09 5.54 -3.72
N LEU A 63 4.62 6.75 -3.48
CA LEU A 63 3.98 7.74 -2.63
C LEU A 63 2.56 8.07 -3.11
N TRP A 64 2.43 8.30 -4.41
CA TRP A 64 1.17 8.69 -5.02
C TRP A 64 0.14 7.56 -5.03
N PHE A 65 0.56 6.31 -5.26
CA PHE A 65 -0.34 5.16 -5.15
C PHE A 65 -0.85 4.95 -3.74
N GLY A 66 0.02 5.05 -2.73
CA GLY A 66 -0.38 4.99 -1.32
C GLY A 66 -1.42 6.04 -1.00
N PHE A 67 -1.21 7.27 -1.48
CA PHE A 67 -2.13 8.40 -1.30
C PHE A 67 -3.49 8.17 -1.97
N LEU A 68 -3.52 7.79 -3.25
CA LEU A 68 -4.77 7.54 -3.96
C LEU A 68 -5.55 6.34 -3.39
N LEU A 69 -4.88 5.27 -2.96
CA LEU A 69 -5.56 4.15 -2.29
C LEU A 69 -6.15 4.56 -0.95
N GLY A 70 -5.45 5.42 -0.19
CA GLY A 70 -5.98 6.01 1.04
C GLY A 70 -7.25 6.82 0.76
N LEU A 71 -7.24 7.68 -0.26
CA LEU A 71 -8.42 8.44 -0.65
C LEU A 71 -9.59 7.55 -1.06
N LEU A 72 -9.35 6.51 -1.86
CA LEU A 72 -10.39 5.53 -2.23
C LEU A 72 -10.97 4.82 -1.00
N CYS A 73 -10.14 4.56 0.00
CA CYS A 73 -10.55 3.96 1.25
C CYS A 73 -11.46 4.90 2.05
N PHE A 74 -11.11 6.19 2.17
CA PHE A 74 -11.78 7.13 3.07
C PHE A 74 -12.96 7.89 2.44
N LEU A 75 -12.89 8.18 1.15
CA LEU A 75 -13.96 8.84 0.39
C LEU A 75 -14.98 7.81 -0.07
N ASN A 76 -15.70 7.20 0.86
CA ASN A 76 -16.71 6.19 0.54
C ASN A 76 -18.07 6.61 1.11
N SER A 77 -19.12 6.36 0.33
CA SER A 77 -20.49 6.75 0.63
C SER A 77 -21.44 5.61 0.26
N PRO A 78 -22.54 5.40 1.01
CA PRO A 78 -23.53 4.37 0.71
C PRO A 78 -24.11 4.49 -0.71
N ALA A 79 -24.13 5.70 -1.27
CA ALA A 79 -24.59 5.96 -2.63
C ALA A 79 -23.76 5.25 -3.72
N LEU A 80 -22.51 4.87 -3.43
CA LEU A 80 -21.65 4.16 -4.37
C LEU A 80 -21.96 2.66 -4.47
N GLY A 81 -22.66 2.08 -3.48
CA GLY A 81 -22.87 0.63 -3.38
C GLY A 81 -23.67 0.00 -4.53
N SER A 82 -24.46 0.80 -5.26
CA SER A 82 -25.23 0.34 -6.42
C SER A 82 -24.59 0.66 -7.77
N ASN A 83 -23.46 1.39 -7.78
CA ASN A 83 -22.85 1.85 -9.03
C ASN A 83 -21.98 0.76 -9.66
N VAL A 84 -22.31 0.38 -10.90
CA VAL A 84 -21.57 -0.65 -11.67
C VAL A 84 -20.11 -0.26 -11.84
N LYS A 85 -19.79 1.02 -11.99
CA LYS A 85 -18.41 1.51 -12.14
C LYS A 85 -17.59 1.32 -10.87
N GLU A 86 -18.20 1.48 -9.68
CA GLU A 86 -17.55 1.18 -8.39
C GLU A 86 -17.28 -0.32 -8.25
N LEU A 87 -18.22 -1.16 -8.67
CA LEU A 87 -18.04 -2.62 -8.68
C LEU A 87 -16.86 -3.03 -9.58
N VAL A 88 -16.76 -2.44 -10.78
CA VAL A 88 -15.63 -2.65 -11.69
C VAL A 88 -14.31 -2.20 -11.06
N ALA A 89 -14.28 -1.01 -10.44
CA ALA A 89 -13.10 -0.54 -9.73
C ALA A 89 -12.66 -1.52 -8.62
N ASN A 90 -13.59 -2.00 -7.81
CA ASN A 90 -13.32 -2.96 -6.74
C ASN A 90 -12.77 -4.30 -7.28
N TYR A 91 -13.32 -4.84 -8.37
CA TYR A 91 -12.77 -6.05 -9.00
C TYR A 91 -11.38 -5.82 -9.59
N LEU A 92 -11.12 -4.65 -10.18
CA LEU A 92 -9.77 -4.30 -10.68
C LEU A 92 -8.76 -4.23 -9.53
N LEU A 93 -9.14 -3.66 -8.39
CA LEU A 93 -8.30 -3.63 -7.18
C LEU A 93 -7.95 -5.05 -6.73
N VAL A 94 -8.95 -5.93 -6.58
CA VAL A 94 -8.74 -7.33 -6.18
C VAL A 94 -7.86 -8.08 -7.20
N ALA A 95 -8.15 -7.94 -8.50
CA ALA A 95 -7.36 -8.57 -9.55
C ALA A 95 -5.90 -8.10 -9.52
N SER A 96 -5.64 -6.82 -9.20
CA SER A 96 -4.27 -6.30 -9.06
C SER A 96 -3.50 -7.01 -7.94
N VAL A 97 -4.15 -7.28 -6.81
CA VAL A 97 -3.55 -7.99 -5.65
C VAL A 97 -3.26 -9.42 -6.02
N VAL A 98 -4.23 -10.12 -6.61
CA VAL A 98 -4.08 -11.52 -7.03
C VAL A 98 -2.93 -11.65 -8.04
N MET A 99 -2.87 -10.77 -9.04
CA MET A 99 -1.75 -10.77 -9.99
C MET A 99 -0.40 -10.50 -9.32
N LYS A 100 -0.35 -9.57 -8.35
CA LYS A 100 0.88 -9.30 -7.58
C LYS A 100 1.30 -10.54 -6.78
N ALA A 101 0.36 -11.20 -6.12
CA ALA A 101 0.61 -12.37 -5.32
C ALA A 101 1.08 -13.56 -6.16
N VAL A 102 0.40 -13.86 -7.27
CA VAL A 102 0.82 -14.91 -8.21
C VAL A 102 2.22 -14.63 -8.75
N TRP A 103 2.52 -13.39 -9.11
CA TRP A 103 3.85 -13.00 -9.56
C TRP A 103 4.91 -13.20 -8.47
N ALA A 104 4.65 -12.71 -7.26
CA ALA A 104 5.55 -12.82 -6.12
C ALA A 104 5.83 -14.28 -5.69
N ILE A 105 4.83 -15.16 -5.81
CA ILE A 105 4.98 -16.61 -5.59
C ILE A 105 5.85 -17.22 -6.70
N THR A 106 5.57 -16.88 -7.97
CA THR A 106 6.32 -17.40 -9.13
C THR A 106 7.80 -17.04 -9.03
N GLU A 107 8.14 -15.80 -8.70
CA GLU A 107 9.53 -15.35 -8.54
C GLU A 107 10.29 -16.14 -7.46
N ARG A 108 9.61 -16.49 -6.36
CA ARG A 108 10.19 -17.25 -5.25
C ARG A 108 10.35 -18.73 -5.58
N ILE A 109 9.37 -19.34 -6.24
CA ILE A 109 9.46 -20.74 -6.73
C ILE A 109 10.62 -20.88 -7.72
N CYS A 110 10.80 -19.90 -8.61
CA CYS A 110 11.88 -19.89 -9.58
C CYS A 110 13.24 -19.43 -9.01
N ILE A 111 13.38 -19.24 -7.68
CA ILE A 111 14.59 -18.78 -6.98
C ILE A 111 15.20 -17.53 -7.65
N SER A 112 14.36 -16.66 -8.18
CA SER A 112 14.78 -15.48 -8.94
C SER A 112 14.95 -14.25 -8.05
N VAL A 113 14.78 -14.39 -6.73
CA VAL A 113 14.77 -13.28 -5.77
C VAL A 113 16.08 -13.20 -4.99
N PRO A 114 16.90 -12.15 -5.17
CA PRO A 114 18.01 -11.88 -4.27
C PRO A 114 17.47 -11.36 -2.93
N TYR A 115 17.62 -12.15 -1.87
CA TYR A 115 17.23 -11.74 -0.51
C TYR A 115 18.20 -10.68 0.02
N LYS A 116 17.72 -9.45 0.24
CA LYS A 116 18.47 -8.39 0.90
C LYS A 116 17.93 -8.17 2.32
N PRO A 117 18.79 -8.00 3.33
CA PRO A 117 18.35 -7.66 4.68
C PRO A 117 17.94 -6.19 4.71
N THR A 118 16.63 -5.94 4.63
CA THR A 118 16.03 -4.59 4.76
C THR A 118 14.79 -4.67 5.63
N PHE A 119 14.64 -3.71 6.55
CA PHE A 119 13.49 -3.61 7.46
C PHE A 119 12.20 -3.21 6.73
N LEU A 120 12.28 -2.14 5.94
CA LEU A 120 11.24 -1.64 5.06
C LEU A 120 11.94 -1.22 3.78
N THR A 121 11.36 -1.59 2.65
CA THR A 121 11.81 -1.06 1.36
C THR A 121 11.39 0.40 1.23
N SER A 122 12.12 1.18 0.43
CA SER A 122 11.76 2.57 0.17
C SER A 122 10.35 2.69 -0.43
N ALA A 123 9.96 1.73 -1.27
CA ALA A 123 8.63 1.65 -1.86
C ALA A 123 7.54 1.48 -0.80
N GLU A 124 7.70 0.51 0.11
CA GLU A 124 6.75 0.27 1.21
C GLU A 124 6.64 1.49 2.14
N TRP A 125 7.77 2.11 2.47
CA TRP A 125 7.80 3.32 3.29
C TRP A 125 7.02 4.47 2.62
N LEU A 126 7.20 4.67 1.32
CA LEU A 126 6.52 5.71 0.57
C LEU A 126 5.02 5.42 0.41
N GLU A 127 4.63 4.16 0.19
CA GLU A 127 3.22 3.77 0.17
C GLU A 127 2.55 4.00 1.54
N LEU A 128 3.23 3.65 2.65
CA LEU A 128 2.78 3.94 4.02
C LEU A 128 2.61 5.44 4.25
N LEU A 129 3.60 6.24 3.86
CA LEU A 129 3.53 7.70 3.97
C LEU A 129 2.39 8.27 3.14
N GLY A 130 2.21 7.81 1.89
CA GLY A 130 1.12 8.26 1.02
C GLY A 130 -0.24 8.01 1.64
N PHE A 131 -0.46 6.80 2.16
CA PHE A 131 -1.71 6.43 2.83
C PHE A 131 -1.94 7.24 4.11
N GLY A 132 -0.89 7.50 4.89
CA GLY A 132 -0.94 8.39 6.06
C GLY A 132 -1.26 9.85 5.69
N ILE A 133 -0.71 10.37 4.59
CA ILE A 133 -1.05 11.72 4.11
C ILE A 133 -2.52 11.77 3.69
N ALA A 134 -3.06 10.72 3.06
CA ALA A 134 -4.47 10.67 2.68
C ALA A 134 -5.42 10.75 3.87
N SER A 135 -5.02 10.28 5.05
CA SER A 135 -5.87 10.37 6.25
C SER A 135 -6.09 11.80 6.74
N THR A 136 -5.24 12.75 6.35
CA THR A 136 -5.40 14.17 6.69
C THR A 136 -6.64 14.82 6.07
N THR A 137 -7.26 14.16 5.10
CA THR A 137 -8.57 14.57 4.55
C THR A 137 -9.72 14.36 5.53
N MET A 138 -9.52 13.55 6.57
CA MET A 138 -10.51 13.28 7.63
C MET A 138 -10.30 14.18 8.85
N PRO A 139 -11.29 14.30 9.75
CA PRO A 139 -11.16 15.04 11.01
C PRO A 139 -9.93 14.60 11.81
N PHE A 140 -9.32 15.54 12.53
CA PHE A 140 -8.03 15.35 13.20
C PHE A 140 -7.95 14.06 14.04
N GLN A 141 -8.98 13.76 14.84
CA GLN A 141 -9.01 12.55 15.69
C GLN A 141 -8.97 11.25 14.88
N MET A 142 -9.73 11.18 13.78
CA MET A 142 -9.75 10.02 12.89
C MET A 142 -8.43 9.90 12.14
N SER A 143 -7.88 11.01 11.67
CA SER A 143 -6.58 11.04 10.99
C SER A 143 -5.46 10.49 11.89
N VAL A 144 -5.40 10.93 13.15
CA VAL A 144 -4.40 10.43 14.12
C VAL A 144 -4.56 8.91 14.34
N ALA A 145 -5.79 8.41 14.44
CA ALA A 145 -6.03 6.99 14.59
C ALA A 145 -5.53 6.19 13.37
N ILE A 146 -5.81 6.66 12.15
CA ILE A 146 -5.30 6.03 10.92
C ILE A 146 -3.77 6.09 10.84
N ILE A 147 -3.15 7.21 11.23
CA ILE A 147 -1.68 7.31 11.27
C ILE A 147 -1.12 6.26 12.25
N CYS A 148 -1.73 6.09 13.43
CA CYS A 148 -1.34 5.03 14.36
C CYS A 148 -1.50 3.63 13.76
N LEU A 149 -2.56 3.38 12.98
CA LEU A 149 -2.75 2.12 12.26
C LEU A 149 -1.63 1.88 11.21
N VAL A 150 -1.27 2.92 10.45
CA VAL A 150 -0.18 2.85 9.45
C VAL A 150 1.16 2.57 10.13
N VAL A 151 1.44 3.21 11.27
CA VAL A 151 2.64 2.95 12.06
C VAL A 151 2.65 1.51 12.59
N ALA A 152 1.51 1.02 13.10
CA ALA A 152 1.37 -0.37 13.55
C ALA A 152 1.56 -1.37 12.40
N LEU A 153 1.05 -1.07 11.20
CA LEU A 153 1.28 -1.87 10.00
C LEU A 153 2.77 -1.90 9.61
N GLY A 154 3.44 -0.74 9.63
CA GLY A 154 4.88 -0.67 9.38
C GLY A 154 5.69 -1.50 10.38
N ALA A 155 5.34 -1.44 11.67
CA ALA A 155 5.95 -2.27 12.70
C ALA A 155 5.70 -3.77 12.46
N LEU A 156 4.49 -4.15 12.06
CA LEU A 156 4.15 -5.53 11.72
C LEU A 156 4.94 -6.04 10.50
N MET A 157 5.14 -5.22 9.48
CA MET A 157 5.97 -5.59 8.33
C MET A 157 7.42 -5.84 8.73
N VAL A 158 7.97 -5.00 9.60
CA VAL A 158 9.30 -5.19 10.18
C VAL A 158 9.36 -6.50 10.97
N ASP A 159 8.36 -6.77 11.80
CA ASP A 159 8.23 -7.99 12.60
C ASP A 159 8.20 -9.26 11.72
N LEU A 160 7.45 -9.22 10.61
CA LEU A 160 7.42 -10.28 9.59
C LEU A 160 8.78 -10.48 8.92
N ARG A 161 9.45 -9.41 8.50
CA ARG A 161 10.77 -9.51 7.83
C ARG A 161 11.88 -9.97 8.77
N MET A 162 11.76 -9.73 10.08
CA MET A 162 12.67 -10.30 11.09
C MET A 162 12.42 -11.78 11.38
N LYS A 163 11.29 -12.34 10.92
CA LYS A 163 10.74 -13.65 11.35
C LYS A 163 10.73 -13.80 12.86
N SER A 164 10.18 -12.80 13.54
CA SER A 164 9.87 -12.94 14.96
C SER A 164 8.97 -14.15 15.18
N LEU A 165 9.18 -14.88 16.28
CA LEU A 165 8.43 -16.09 16.61
C LEU A 165 6.91 -15.83 16.69
N LEU A 166 6.53 -14.59 17.04
CA LEU A 166 5.14 -14.16 17.18
C LEU A 166 4.59 -13.40 15.96
N ALA A 167 5.33 -13.31 14.85
CA ALA A 167 4.93 -12.48 13.71
C ALA A 167 3.61 -12.92 13.06
N LEU A 168 3.36 -14.24 12.93
CA LEU A 168 2.11 -14.75 12.37
C LEU A 168 0.91 -14.55 13.31
N PRO A 169 0.99 -14.88 14.62
CA PRO A 169 -0.03 -14.48 15.58
C PRO A 169 -0.29 -12.98 15.62
N ASN A 170 0.76 -12.16 15.52
CA ASN A 170 0.65 -10.70 15.50
C ASN A 170 -0.08 -10.20 14.25
N LEU A 171 0.18 -10.79 13.08
CA LEU A 171 -0.54 -10.50 11.85
C LEU A 171 -2.02 -10.85 11.95
N ILE A 172 -2.36 -12.03 12.49
CA ILE A 172 -3.75 -12.45 12.68
C ILE A 172 -4.45 -11.50 13.66
N SER A 173 -3.79 -11.16 14.77
CA SER A 173 -4.33 -10.26 15.78
C SER A 173 -4.55 -8.86 15.22
N PHE A 174 -3.58 -8.33 14.47
CA PHE A 174 -3.70 -7.05 13.77
C PHE A 174 -4.88 -7.06 12.79
N ALA A 175 -5.04 -8.10 11.98
CA ALA A 175 -6.14 -8.21 11.04
C ALA A 175 -7.51 -8.26 11.74
N LEU A 176 -7.63 -9.04 12.82
CA LEU A 176 -8.86 -9.14 13.61
C LEU A 176 -9.21 -7.84 14.31
N ILE A 177 -8.25 -7.21 15.01
CA ILE A 177 -8.46 -5.93 15.71
C ILE A 177 -8.83 -4.84 14.71
N THR A 178 -8.13 -4.77 13.58
CA THR A 178 -8.39 -3.77 12.54
C THR A 178 -9.79 -3.93 11.96
N SER A 179 -10.19 -5.15 11.60
CA SER A 179 -11.47 -5.40 10.94
C SER A 179 -12.67 -5.35 11.89
N LEU A 180 -12.56 -5.91 13.08
CA LEU A 180 -13.69 -6.07 14.00
C LEU A 180 -13.88 -4.87 14.94
N VAL A 181 -12.79 -4.23 15.36
CA VAL A 181 -12.84 -3.21 16.41
C VAL A 181 -12.53 -1.83 15.87
N PHE A 182 -11.43 -1.69 15.14
CA PHE A 182 -10.88 -0.38 14.79
C PHE A 182 -11.79 0.42 13.86
N PHE A 183 -12.18 -0.13 12.70
CA PHE A 183 -13.07 0.57 11.77
C PHE A 183 -14.49 0.76 12.32
N GLN A 184 -14.99 -0.19 13.11
CA GLN A 184 -16.29 -0.05 13.79
C GLN A 184 -16.26 1.07 14.83
N ALA A 185 -15.21 1.14 15.66
CA ALA A 185 -15.06 2.17 16.69
C ALA A 185 -14.86 3.57 16.10
N LEU A 186 -14.20 3.69 14.95
CA LEU A 186 -14.01 4.95 14.24
C LEU A 186 -15.26 5.41 13.47
N GLY A 187 -16.22 4.52 13.21
CA GLY A 187 -17.44 4.84 12.46
C GLY A 187 -17.17 5.28 11.02
N ILE A 188 -15.99 4.99 10.47
CA ILE A 188 -15.60 5.39 9.11
C ILE A 188 -16.19 4.36 8.15
N PRO A 189 -16.99 4.77 7.14
CA PRO A 189 -17.50 3.86 6.12
C PRO A 189 -16.39 3.49 5.13
N ALA A 190 -15.29 2.89 5.58
CA ALA A 190 -14.12 2.63 4.74
C ALA A 190 -14.42 1.64 3.60
N ASN A 191 -13.90 1.90 2.39
CA ASN A 191 -13.97 0.92 1.30
C ASN A 191 -13.06 -0.28 1.62
N SER A 192 -13.68 -1.41 1.96
CA SER A 192 -13.00 -2.65 2.34
C SER A 192 -12.14 -3.23 1.20
N TYR A 193 -12.52 -3.02 -0.06
CA TYR A 193 -11.75 -3.49 -1.21
C TYR A 193 -10.48 -2.68 -1.42
N ALA A 194 -10.55 -1.35 -1.27
CA ALA A 194 -9.38 -0.49 -1.34
C ALA A 194 -8.40 -0.76 -0.18
N LEU A 195 -8.93 -0.90 1.04
CA LEU A 195 -8.14 -1.27 2.21
C LEU A 195 -7.50 -2.66 2.05
N GLY A 196 -8.27 -3.65 1.62
CA GLY A 196 -7.77 -4.99 1.35
C GLY A 196 -6.72 -5.02 0.24
N CYS A 197 -6.89 -4.17 -0.78
CA CYS A 197 -5.89 -4.00 -1.83
C CYS A 197 -4.59 -3.39 -1.30
N TYR A 198 -4.69 -2.35 -0.48
CA TYR A 198 -3.55 -1.72 0.17
C TYR A 198 -2.78 -2.73 1.03
N LEU A 199 -3.46 -3.35 2.00
CA LEU A 199 -2.87 -4.32 2.92
C LEU A 199 -2.34 -5.54 2.18
N GLY A 200 -3.11 -6.09 1.24
CA GLY A 200 -2.73 -7.27 0.48
C GLY A 200 -1.47 -7.04 -0.35
N ARG A 201 -1.34 -5.89 -1.02
CA ARG A 201 -0.14 -5.58 -1.81
C ARG A 201 1.09 -5.34 -0.95
N LEU A 202 0.91 -4.73 0.22
CA LEU A 202 2.00 -4.38 1.13
C LEU A 202 2.50 -5.60 1.93
N LEU A 203 1.59 -6.48 2.36
CA LEU A 203 1.91 -7.65 3.18
C LEU A 203 2.31 -8.89 2.35
N CYS A 204 1.96 -8.95 1.06
CA CYS A 204 2.23 -10.14 0.24
C CYS A 204 3.71 -10.54 0.25
N GLU A 205 4.63 -9.59 0.06
CA GLU A 205 6.06 -9.89 0.03
C GLU A 205 6.62 -10.25 1.41
N PRO A 206 6.40 -9.45 2.49
CA PRO A 206 6.82 -9.81 3.85
C PRO A 206 6.31 -11.18 4.31
N VAL A 207 5.05 -11.53 4.02
CA VAL A 207 4.48 -12.83 4.42
C VAL A 207 5.14 -13.98 3.67
N LEU A 208 5.35 -13.84 2.36
CA LEU A 208 6.05 -14.87 1.59
C LEU A 208 7.51 -15.01 2.02
N ASP A 209 8.17 -13.91 2.38
CA ASP A 209 9.55 -13.92 2.87
C ASP A 209 9.70 -14.68 4.21
N VAL A 210 8.65 -14.76 5.03
CA VAL A 210 8.63 -15.61 6.24
C VAL A 210 8.84 -17.09 5.90
N TYR A 211 8.25 -17.57 4.80
CA TYR A 211 8.34 -18.97 4.40
C TYR A 211 9.55 -19.27 3.52
N PHE A 212 9.83 -18.41 2.53
CA PHE A 212 10.82 -18.72 1.50
C PHE A 212 12.24 -18.20 1.79
N SER A 213 12.41 -17.19 2.65
CA SER A 213 13.76 -16.63 2.86
C SER A 213 14.64 -17.56 3.71
N GLY A 214 15.82 -17.92 3.20
CA GLY A 214 16.83 -18.70 3.93
C GLY A 214 17.73 -17.87 4.86
N LEU A 215 17.56 -16.54 4.90
CA LEU A 215 18.43 -15.65 5.68
C LEU A 215 18.47 -16.02 7.16
N GLY A 216 19.67 -16.01 7.74
CA GLY A 216 19.87 -16.27 9.17
C GLY A 216 19.32 -15.12 10.03
N PRO A 217 19.06 -15.35 11.32
CA PRO A 217 18.65 -14.28 12.25
C PRO A 217 19.65 -13.12 12.27
N SER A 218 20.95 -13.40 12.40
CA SER A 218 22.01 -12.37 12.47
C SER A 218 22.07 -11.48 11.23
N GLU A 219 21.88 -12.05 10.04
CA GLU A 219 21.91 -11.32 8.76
C GLU A 219 20.73 -10.33 8.63
N ARG A 220 19.57 -10.67 9.19
CA ARG A 220 18.38 -9.82 9.15
C ARG A 220 18.48 -8.62 10.08
N TRP A 221 19.09 -8.78 11.25
CA TRP A 221 19.34 -7.67 12.19
C TRP A 221 20.52 -6.78 11.78
N MET A 222 21.30 -7.20 10.78
CA MET A 222 22.49 -6.50 10.32
C MET A 222 22.27 -5.02 9.97
N PRO A 223 21.15 -4.59 9.36
CA PRO A 223 20.91 -3.17 9.10
C PRO A 223 20.85 -2.34 10.40
N MET A 224 20.23 -2.85 11.46
CA MET A 224 20.16 -2.16 12.77
C MET A 224 21.53 -2.16 13.46
N LEU A 225 22.25 -3.28 13.40
CA LEU A 225 23.61 -3.38 13.93
C LEU A 225 24.59 -2.46 13.17
N SER A 226 24.36 -2.22 11.88
CA SER A 226 25.17 -1.30 11.07
C SER A 226 24.86 0.17 11.34
N LEU A 227 23.60 0.51 11.64
CA LEU A 227 23.22 1.85 12.10
C LEU A 227 23.93 2.23 13.41
N GLY A 228 24.15 1.26 14.31
CA GLY A 228 24.94 1.46 15.52
C GLY A 228 26.42 1.80 15.28
N LYS A 229 26.97 1.50 14.08
CA LYS A 229 28.33 1.92 13.69
C LYS A 229 28.37 3.33 13.10
N VAL A 230 27.26 3.83 12.57
CA VAL A 230 27.13 5.22 12.05
C VAL A 230 26.98 6.23 13.20
N TRP A 231 26.53 5.76 14.37
CA TRP A 231 26.34 6.59 15.57
C TRP A 231 27.52 6.58 16.54
N ARG A 232 28.66 6.00 16.15
CA ARG A 232 29.94 6.02 16.88
C ARG A 232 30.91 6.95 16.18
#